data_AF-A0A510KYF2-F1
#
_entry.id   AF-A0A510KYF2-F1
#
_cell.length_a   1.000
_cell.length_b   1.000
_cell.length_c   1.000
_cell.angle_alpha   90.00
_cell.angle_beta   90.00
_cell.angle_gamma   90.00
#
_symmetry.space_group_name_H-M   'P 1'
#
loop_
_entity.id
_entity.type
_entity.pdbx_description
1 polymer ?
#
loop_
_entity_poly.entity_id
_entity_poly.type
_entity_poly.pdbx_seq_one_letter_code
_entity_poly.pdbx_strand_id
1 'polypeptide(L)'
;MKISAKYENKLKKLFELSKKTHVVNFQLRNEELISNFSDVTDEEKIDMIKEGIKQAYYKKNSDEIAYLMYSIGIFGLFPKYSLNFVKSFSELSREEFHEEHEDIASYFQSLHLPQTIDTVYELATSNFEKYQ
;
A
#
# COMPACT_ATOMS: atom_id res chain seq x y z
N MET A 1 18.50 -8.68 -6.60
CA MET A 1 17.45 -9.62 -6.18
C MET A 1 16.51 -9.82 -7.36
N LYS A 2 16.29 -11.05 -7.85
CA LYS A 2 15.33 -11.27 -8.94
C LYS A 2 13.92 -11.13 -8.36
N ILE A 3 13.24 -10.08 -8.80
CA ILE A 3 11.82 -9.85 -8.54
C ILE A 3 11.04 -11.09 -9.02
N SER A 4 10.07 -11.56 -8.22
CA SER A 4 9.29 -12.75 -8.55
C SER A 4 8.51 -12.56 -9.85
N ALA A 5 8.76 -13.41 -10.84
CA ALA A 5 8.09 -13.36 -12.14
C ALA A 5 6.59 -13.71 -12.08
N LYS A 6 6.09 -14.19 -10.93
CA LYS A 6 4.71 -14.70 -10.77
C LYS A 6 3.65 -13.65 -11.14
N TYR A 7 3.87 -12.39 -10.78
CA TYR A 7 2.87 -11.33 -10.93
C TYR A 7 3.29 -10.22 -11.90
N GLU A 8 4.36 -10.37 -12.68
CA GLU A 8 4.95 -9.26 -13.44
C GLU A 8 3.93 -8.53 -14.34
N ASN A 9 3.18 -9.28 -15.15
CA ASN A 9 2.17 -8.70 -16.05
C ASN A 9 0.97 -8.11 -15.29
N LYS A 10 0.53 -8.79 -14.23
CA LYS A 10 -0.58 -8.33 -13.38
C LYS A 10 -0.21 -7.04 -12.65
N LEU A 11 1.01 -6.93 -12.13
CA LEU A 11 1.52 -5.74 -11.46
C LEU A 11 1.67 -4.55 -12.42
N LYS A 12 2.22 -4.77 -13.62
CA LYS A 12 2.26 -3.72 -14.65
C LYS A 12 0.87 -3.18 -14.94
N LYS A 13 -0.13 -4.07 -15.10
CA LYS A 13 -1.52 -3.67 -15.35
C LYS A 13 -2.13 -2.95 -14.13
N LEU A 14 -1.86 -3.42 -12.93
CA LEU A 14 -2.30 -2.79 -11.68
C LEU A 14 -1.76 -1.37 -11.56
N PHE A 15 -0.45 -1.16 -11.78
CA PHE A 15 0.17 0.16 -11.72
C PHE A 15 -0.45 1.15 -12.70
N GLU A 16 -0.61 0.76 -13.97
CA GLU A 16 -1.22 1.61 -14.99
C GLU A 16 -2.65 2.04 -14.63
N LEU A 17 -3.47 1.09 -14.16
CA LEU A 17 -4.86 1.36 -13.79
C LEU A 17 -4.97 2.14 -12.48
N SER A 18 -4.16 1.82 -11.47
CA SER A 18 -4.13 2.57 -10.19
C SER A 18 -3.65 4.00 -10.39
N LYS A 19 -2.66 4.23 -11.27
CA LYS A 19 -2.21 5.58 -11.64
C LYS A 19 -3.34 6.41 -12.25
N LYS A 20 -4.05 5.85 -13.23
CA LYS A 20 -5.23 6.49 -13.83
C LYS A 20 -6.30 6.79 -12.77
N THR A 21 -6.50 5.88 -11.83
CA THR A 21 -7.46 6.04 -10.73
C THR A 21 -7.08 7.20 -9.81
N HIS A 22 -5.83 7.29 -9.39
CA HIS A 22 -5.33 8.36 -8.53
C HIS A 22 -5.55 9.74 -9.15
N VAL A 23 -5.36 9.87 -10.47
CA VAL A 23 -5.55 11.14 -11.19
C VAL A 23 -7.03 11.53 -11.34
N VAL A 24 -7.95 10.55 -11.39
CA VAL A 24 -9.37 10.77 -11.76
C VAL A 24 -10.31 10.85 -10.55
N ASN A 25 -9.77 11.02 -9.34
CA ASN A 25 -10.50 11.20 -8.06
C ASN A 25 -10.98 9.89 -7.39
N PHE A 26 -10.53 9.68 -6.15
CA PHE A 26 -10.72 8.47 -5.32
C PHE A 26 -12.19 8.09 -5.06
N GLN A 27 -13.10 9.06 -5.15
CA GLN A 27 -14.53 8.88 -4.89
C GLN A 27 -15.28 8.11 -6.00
N LEU A 28 -14.72 8.04 -7.21
CA LEU A 28 -15.26 7.19 -8.27
C LEU A 28 -14.66 5.78 -8.10
N ARG A 29 -15.47 4.84 -7.59
CA ARG A 29 -15.16 3.40 -7.61
C ARG A 29 -14.64 3.06 -9.01
N ASN A 30 -13.37 2.66 -9.10
CA ASN A 30 -12.74 2.48 -10.41
C ASN A 30 -13.15 1.13 -11.00
N GLU A 31 -14.35 1.12 -11.60
CA GLU A 31 -14.99 -0.07 -12.18
C GLU A 31 -14.07 -0.78 -13.19
N GLU A 32 -13.25 -0.02 -13.93
CA GLU A 32 -12.25 -0.58 -14.83
C GLU A 32 -11.19 -1.39 -14.08
N LEU A 33 -10.62 -0.84 -13.00
CA LEU A 33 -9.67 -1.59 -12.17
C LEU A 33 -10.32 -2.82 -11.54
N ILE A 34 -11.52 -2.68 -10.97
CA ILE A 34 -12.23 -3.79 -10.34
C ILE A 34 -12.53 -4.90 -11.36
N SER A 35 -13.02 -4.53 -12.56
CA SER A 35 -13.35 -5.49 -13.62
C SER A 35 -12.13 -6.20 -14.20
N ASN A 36 -10.95 -5.55 -14.25
CA ASN A 36 -9.73 -6.19 -14.75
C ASN A 36 -9.13 -7.21 -13.76
N PHE A 37 -9.59 -7.21 -12.51
CA PHE A 37 -9.11 -8.10 -11.44
C PHE A 37 -10.26 -8.88 -10.79
N SER A 38 -11.42 -8.99 -11.46
CA SER A 38 -12.59 -9.67 -10.91
C SER A 38 -12.44 -11.19 -10.81
N ASP A 39 -11.57 -11.77 -11.64
CA ASP A 39 -11.21 -13.19 -11.65
C ASP A 39 -10.10 -13.54 -10.64
N VAL A 40 -9.50 -12.53 -10.00
CA VAL A 40 -8.44 -12.69 -9.00
C VAL A 40 -9.06 -12.73 -7.60
N THR A 41 -8.69 -13.73 -6.79
CA THR A 41 -9.18 -13.84 -5.42
C THR A 41 -8.59 -12.74 -4.53
N ASP A 42 -9.22 -12.47 -3.40
CA ASP A 42 -8.71 -11.48 -2.45
C ASP A 42 -7.34 -11.88 -1.88
N GLU A 43 -7.12 -13.16 -1.63
CA GLU A 43 -5.83 -13.71 -1.19
C GLU A 43 -4.74 -13.49 -2.25
N GLU A 44 -5.06 -13.72 -3.52
CA GLU A 44 -4.13 -13.46 -4.63
C GLU A 44 -3.86 -11.96 -4.80
N LYS A 45 -4.88 -11.09 -4.63
CA LYS A 45 -4.70 -9.63 -4.65
C LYS A 45 -3.78 -9.17 -3.53
N ILE A 46 -3.92 -9.72 -2.33
CA ILE A 46 -3.06 -9.41 -1.18
C ILE A 46 -1.61 -9.79 -1.49
N ASP A 47 -1.36 -11.01 -1.96
CA ASP A 47 -0.02 -11.47 -2.31
C ASP A 47 0.60 -10.61 -3.42
N MET A 48 -0.19 -10.27 -4.44
CA MET A 48 0.23 -9.39 -5.53
C MET A 48 0.60 -8.01 -5.00
N ILE A 49 -0.25 -7.38 -4.18
CA ILE A 49 0.00 -6.03 -3.64
C ILE A 49 1.24 -6.03 -2.74
N LYS A 50 1.43 -7.04 -1.88
CA LYS A 50 2.63 -7.18 -1.04
C LYS A 50 3.90 -7.28 -1.87
N GLU A 51 3.89 -8.11 -2.90
CA GLU A 51 5.03 -8.25 -3.81
C GLU A 51 5.27 -6.95 -4.58
N GLY A 52 4.21 -6.25 -5.00
CA GLY A 52 4.29 -4.93 -5.62
C GLY A 52 4.95 -3.91 -4.69
N ILE A 53 4.52 -3.84 -3.43
CA ILE A 53 5.06 -2.89 -2.43
C ILE A 53 6.54 -3.15 -2.23
N LYS A 54 6.91 -4.43 -2.10
CA LYS A 54 8.31 -4.85 -1.96
C LYS A 54 9.15 -4.43 -3.17
N GLN A 55 8.63 -4.57 -4.39
CA GLN A 55 9.32 -4.10 -5.59
C GLN A 55 9.49 -2.59 -5.63
N ALA A 56 8.43 -1.85 -5.33
CA ALA A 56 8.43 -0.39 -5.32
C ALA A 56 9.37 0.17 -4.25
N TYR A 57 9.40 -0.47 -3.07
CA TYR A 57 10.36 -0.20 -1.99
C TYR A 57 11.80 -0.28 -2.49
N TYR A 58 12.18 -1.38 -3.16
CA TYR A 58 13.56 -1.54 -3.66
C TYR A 58 13.94 -0.52 -4.72
N LYS A 59 12.97 -0.07 -5.53
CA LYS A 59 13.17 0.98 -6.53
C LYS A 59 13.17 2.39 -5.93
N LYS A 60 12.79 2.54 -4.65
CA LYS A 60 12.47 3.82 -4.01
C LYS A 60 11.44 4.63 -4.81
N ASN A 61 10.39 3.97 -5.29
CA ASN A 61 9.34 4.60 -6.09
C ASN A 61 8.11 4.88 -5.22
N SER A 62 7.98 6.13 -4.75
CA SER A 62 6.88 6.59 -3.90
C SER A 62 5.52 6.48 -4.58
N ASP A 63 5.43 6.88 -5.86
CA ASP A 63 4.18 6.83 -6.64
C ASP A 63 3.66 5.38 -6.75
N GLU A 64 4.54 4.42 -7.04
CA GLU A 64 4.16 3.00 -7.10
C GLU A 64 3.64 2.50 -5.74
N ILE A 65 4.24 2.95 -4.62
CA ILE A 65 3.77 2.60 -3.26
C ILE A 65 2.37 3.18 -3.01
N ALA A 66 2.17 4.48 -3.28
CA ALA A 66 0.89 5.14 -3.10
C ALA A 66 -0.22 4.44 -3.90
N TYR A 67 0.03 4.15 -5.18
CA TYR A 67 -0.92 3.45 -6.05
C TYR A 67 -1.29 2.04 -5.54
N LEU A 68 -0.33 1.32 -4.96
CA LEU A 68 -0.58 0.01 -4.36
C LEU A 68 -1.37 0.12 -3.07
N MET A 69 -1.05 1.09 -2.21
CA MET A 69 -1.80 1.37 -0.99
C MET A 69 -3.27 1.69 -1.32
N TYR A 70 -3.53 2.56 -2.30
CA TYR A 70 -4.90 2.87 -2.72
C TYR A 70 -5.65 1.66 -3.29
N SER A 71 -4.96 0.75 -3.98
CA SER A 71 -5.60 -0.45 -4.52
C SER A 71 -6.21 -1.36 -3.45
N ILE A 72 -5.70 -1.32 -2.21
CA ILE A 72 -6.26 -2.06 -1.07
C ILE A 72 -7.69 -1.58 -0.77
N GLY A 73 -7.91 -0.27 -0.79
CA GLY A 73 -9.23 0.32 -0.61
C GLY A 73 -10.16 0.03 -1.79
N ILE A 74 -9.66 0.17 -3.01
CA ILE A 74 -10.46 -0.04 -4.24
C ILE A 74 -10.95 -1.48 -4.36
N PHE A 75 -10.12 -2.45 -3.99
CA PHE A 75 -10.50 -3.86 -3.97
C PHE A 75 -11.33 -4.26 -2.74
N GLY A 76 -11.60 -3.34 -1.80
CA GLY A 76 -12.36 -3.64 -0.59
C GLY A 76 -11.64 -4.61 0.36
N LEU A 77 -10.30 -4.64 0.32
CA LEU A 77 -9.50 -5.52 1.18
C LEU A 77 -9.43 -5.01 2.62
N PHE A 78 -9.68 -3.72 2.83
CA PHE A 78 -9.85 -3.11 4.14
C PHE A 78 -11.35 -3.05 4.53
N PRO A 79 -11.72 -3.37 5.79
CA PRO A 79 -10.86 -3.71 6.93
C PRO A 79 -10.53 -5.21 7.05
N LYS A 80 -11.24 -6.08 6.31
CA LYS A 80 -11.22 -7.55 6.50
C LYS A 80 -9.82 -8.17 6.47
N TYR A 81 -8.96 -7.73 5.55
CA TYR A 81 -7.64 -8.29 5.32
C TYR A 81 -6.50 -7.39 5.82
N SER A 82 -6.83 -6.35 6.60
CA SER A 82 -5.89 -5.33 7.05
C SER A 82 -4.63 -5.87 7.75
N LEU A 83 -4.77 -6.91 8.58
CA LEU A 83 -3.65 -7.55 9.26
C LEU A 83 -2.55 -8.04 8.30
N ASN A 84 -2.90 -8.35 7.05
CA ASN A 84 -1.94 -8.78 6.06
C ASN A 84 -0.91 -7.71 5.72
N PHE A 85 -1.28 -6.43 5.79
CA PHE A 85 -0.43 -5.32 5.33
C PHE A 85 0.39 -4.66 6.44
N VAL A 86 0.10 -4.97 7.72
CA VAL A 86 0.74 -4.32 8.87
C VAL A 86 2.26 -4.35 8.78
N LYS A 87 2.85 -5.52 8.50
CA LYS A 87 4.31 -5.65 8.39
C LYS A 87 4.88 -4.74 7.30
N SER A 88 4.32 -4.79 6.09
CA SER A 88 4.79 -3.99 4.95
C SER A 88 4.66 -2.50 5.21
N PHE A 89 3.58 -2.07 5.86
CA PHE A 89 3.37 -0.67 6.20
C PHE A 89 4.28 -0.19 7.33
N SER A 90 4.59 -1.04 8.31
CA SER A 90 5.54 -0.68 9.37
C SER A 90 6.94 -0.56 8.82
N GLU A 91 7.33 -1.41 7.87
CA GLU A 91 8.62 -1.30 7.17
C GLU A 91 8.66 -0.01 6.35
N LEU A 92 7.63 0.26 5.53
CA LEU A 92 7.53 1.48 4.76
C LEU A 92 7.63 2.71 5.63
N SER A 93 6.86 2.79 6.71
CA SER A 93 6.69 4.01 7.49
C SER A 93 8.00 4.60 8.03
N ARG A 94 9.08 3.82 8.12
CA ARG A 94 10.39 4.28 8.59
C ARG A 94 11.27 4.88 7.49
N GLU A 95 10.82 4.85 6.25
CA GLU A 95 11.61 5.25 5.08
C GLU A 95 11.25 6.66 4.61
N GLU A 96 12.26 7.51 4.39
CA GLU A 96 12.03 8.94 4.05
C GLU A 96 11.63 9.19 2.58
N PHE A 97 11.73 8.18 1.71
CA PHE A 97 11.54 8.38 0.27
C PHE A 97 10.08 8.32 -0.18
N HIS A 98 9.14 8.00 0.72
CA HIS A 98 7.71 7.99 0.41
C HIS A 98 6.98 9.01 1.30
N GLU A 99 5.86 9.55 0.83
CA GLU A 99 5.16 10.64 1.51
C GLU A 99 3.90 10.19 2.25
N GLU A 100 3.46 8.94 2.04
CA GLU A 100 2.23 8.36 2.62
C GLU A 100 2.32 8.03 4.13
N HIS A 101 3.17 8.69 4.91
CA HIS A 101 3.33 8.42 6.34
C HIS A 101 2.05 8.70 7.14
N GLU A 102 1.33 9.77 6.80
CA GLU A 102 0.07 10.15 7.46
C GLU A 102 -1.05 9.14 7.15
N ASP A 103 -1.11 8.63 5.92
CA ASP A 103 -2.05 7.59 5.52
C ASP A 103 -1.76 6.27 6.24
N ILE A 104 -0.49 5.87 6.36
CA ILE A 104 -0.08 4.69 7.14
C ILE A 104 -0.45 4.88 8.63
N ALA A 105 -0.22 6.06 9.20
CA ALA A 105 -0.59 6.35 10.58
C ALA A 105 -2.11 6.25 10.79
N SER A 106 -2.90 6.84 9.88
CA SER A 106 -4.37 6.78 9.91
C SER A 106 -4.87 5.33 9.81
N TYR A 107 -4.26 4.56 8.92
CA TYR A 107 -4.52 3.13 8.78
C TYR A 107 -4.23 2.37 10.09
N PHE A 108 -3.07 2.60 10.70
CA PHE A 108 -2.68 1.96 11.96
C PHE A 108 -3.57 2.34 13.14
N GLN A 109 -4.02 3.59 13.22
CA GLN A 109 -4.98 4.04 14.22
C GLN A 109 -6.31 3.29 14.10
N SER A 110 -6.81 3.07 12.88
CA SER A 110 -8.07 2.36 12.65
C SER A 110 -8.06 0.89 13.10
N LEU A 111 -6.88 0.28 13.24
CA LEU A 111 -6.74 -1.12 13.64
C LEU A 111 -6.70 -1.34 15.15
N HIS A 112 -6.31 -0.32 15.93
CA HIS A 112 -6.22 -0.40 17.39
C HIS A 112 -5.40 -1.60 17.92
N LEU A 113 -4.30 -1.97 17.26
CA LEU A 113 -3.43 -3.08 17.69
C LEU A 113 -2.17 -2.57 18.40
N PRO A 114 -1.61 -3.29 19.39
CA PRO A 114 -0.39 -2.86 20.07
C PRO A 114 0.77 -2.54 19.11
N GLN A 115 1.05 -3.44 18.16
CA GLN A 115 2.12 -3.25 17.16
C GLN A 115 1.92 -2.04 16.23
N THR A 116 0.66 -1.68 15.94
CA THR A 116 0.35 -0.52 15.08
C THR A 116 0.46 0.78 15.88
N ILE A 117 0.09 0.74 17.17
CA ILE A 117 0.29 1.84 18.12
C ILE A 117 1.79 2.12 18.31
N ASP A 118 2.60 1.10 18.54
CA ASP A 118 4.07 1.25 18.70
C ASP A 118 4.68 1.91 17.45
N THR A 119 4.26 1.47 16.26
CA THR A 119 4.73 2.07 15.00
C THR A 119 4.32 3.55 14.90
N VAL A 120 3.10 3.92 15.29
CA VAL A 120 2.66 5.33 15.28
C VAL A 120 3.49 6.20 16.25
N TYR A 121 3.84 5.68 17.43
CA TYR A 121 4.72 6.39 18.36
C TYR A 121 6.13 6.59 17.80
N GLU A 122 6.71 5.55 17.17
CA GLU A 122 8.01 5.65 16.49
C GLU A 122 7.98 6.72 15.40
N LEU A 123 6.92 6.77 14.58
CA LEU A 123 6.75 7.76 13.52
C LEU A 123 6.69 9.18 14.06
N ALA A 124 5.87 9.40 15.09
CA ALA A 124 5.73 10.70 15.72
C ALA A 124 7.09 11.18 16.26
N THR A 125 7.80 10.32 16.99
CA THR A 125 9.09 10.65 17.62
C THR A 125 10.15 10.97 16.58
N SER A 126 10.31 10.13 15.54
CA SER A 126 11.26 10.36 14.44
C SER A 126 11.04 11.72 13.75
N ASN A 127 9.78 12.11 13.54
CA ASN A 127 9.48 13.40 12.93
C ASN A 127 9.80 14.59 13.84
N PHE A 128 9.68 14.47 15.17
CA PHE A 128 10.09 15.54 16.09
C PHE A 128 11.61 15.69 16.16
N GLU A 129 12.35 14.58 16.10
CA GLU A 129 13.82 14.59 16.11
C GLU A 129 14.41 15.24 14.85
N LYS A 130 13.72 15.16 13.69
CA LYS A 130 14.15 15.83 12.45
C LYS A 130 14.25 17.36 12.53
N TYR A 131 13.59 17.98 13.50
CA TYR A 131 13.58 19.44 13.69
C TYR A 131 14.45 19.92 14.86
N GLN A 132 15.25 19.05 15.47
CA GLN A 132 16.28 19.40 16.47
C GLN A 132 17.65 19.59 15.82
#